data_AF-G7P0L3-F1
#
_entry.id   AF-G7P0L3-F1
#
_cell.length_a   1.000
_cell.length_b   1.000
_cell.length_c   1.000
_cell.angle_alpha   90.00
_cell.angle_beta   90.00
_cell.angle_gamma   90.00
#
_symmetry.space_group_name_H-M   'P 1'
#
loop_
_entity.id
_entity.type
_entity.pdbx_description
1 polymer ?
#
loop_
_entity_poly.entity_id
_entity_poly.type
_entity_poly.pdbx_seq_one_letter_code
_entity_poly.pdbx_strand_id
1 'polypeptide(L)'
;MYWRTLWGFLWLWPYLFYIQAVPIQKVQSDTKTLIKTIVTRINDISHTQSVSSKQRVTGLDFIPGLHPVLTLSQMDQTLAIYQQILINLPSRNVIQISNDLENLRDLLHLLAFSKSCHLPLASGLETLESLGDVLEASLYSTEVVALSRLQGSLQDMLWQLDLSPGC
;
A
#
# COMPACT_ATOMS: atom_id res chain seq x y z
N MET A 1 8.16 -32.21 -48.00
CA MET A 1 8.13 -32.59 -46.58
C MET A 1 8.34 -31.35 -45.68
N TYR A 2 7.61 -30.26 -45.90
CA TYR A 2 7.81 -28.97 -45.20
C TYR A 2 6.49 -28.36 -44.66
N TRP A 3 5.33 -28.81 -45.14
CA TRP A 3 4.02 -28.32 -44.67
C TRP A 3 3.52 -28.95 -43.36
N ARG A 4 3.99 -30.15 -43.02
CA ARG A 4 3.57 -30.87 -41.81
C ARG A 4 4.08 -30.22 -40.52
N THR A 5 5.25 -29.58 -40.57
CA THR A 5 5.88 -28.89 -39.43
C THR A 5 5.21 -27.55 -39.13
N LEU A 6 4.79 -26.79 -40.15
CA LEU A 6 4.09 -25.52 -39.98
C LEU A 6 2.74 -25.66 -39.26
N TRP A 7 1.98 -26.72 -39.56
CA TRP A 7 0.71 -27.01 -38.86
C TRP A 7 0.90 -27.44 -37.41
N GLY A 8 1.99 -28.13 -37.08
CA GLY A 8 2.32 -28.48 -35.69
C GLY A 8 2.59 -27.23 -34.82
N PHE A 9 3.29 -26.23 -35.37
CA PHE A 9 3.52 -24.96 -34.66
C PHE A 9 2.25 -24.11 -34.54
N LEU A 10 1.38 -24.09 -35.56
CA LEU A 10 0.08 -23.42 -35.50
C LEU A 10 -0.87 -24.01 -34.44
N TRP A 11 -0.80 -25.32 -34.19
CA TRP A 11 -1.67 -25.98 -33.23
C TRP A 11 -1.25 -25.78 -31.76
N LEU A 12 0.00 -25.42 -31.51
CA LEU A 12 0.51 -25.06 -30.17
C LEU A 12 0.21 -23.61 -29.78
N TRP A 13 -0.14 -22.76 -30.75
CA TRP A 13 -0.46 -21.36 -30.50
C TRP A 13 -1.60 -21.12 -29.49
N PRO A 14 -2.76 -21.81 -29.55
CA PRO A 14 -3.83 -21.60 -28.58
C PRO A 14 -3.47 -22.04 -27.16
N TYR A 15 -2.50 -22.95 -26.98
CA TYR A 15 -1.99 -23.32 -25.66
C TYR A 15 -1.09 -22.25 -25.05
N LEU A 16 -0.37 -21.48 -25.88
CA LEU A 16 0.43 -20.33 -25.43
C LEU A 16 -0.43 -19.10 -25.10
N PHE A 17 -1.63 -19.00 -25.67
CA PHE A 17 -2.59 -17.94 -25.35
C PHE A 17 -3.44 -18.22 -24.10
N TYR A 18 -3.33 -19.41 -23.50
CA TYR A 18 -3.98 -19.71 -22.22
C TYR A 18 -3.14 -19.23 -21.02
N ILE A 19 -2.61 -18.01 -21.10
CA ILE A 19 -2.19 -17.27 -19.91
C ILE A 19 -3.45 -16.52 -19.48
N GLN A 20 -4.18 -17.11 -18.54
CA GLN A 20 -5.34 -16.46 -17.96
C GLN A 20 -4.84 -15.24 -17.19
N ALA A 21 -4.82 -14.08 -17.86
CA ALA A 21 -4.54 -12.81 -17.22
C ALA A 21 -5.46 -12.68 -16.01
N VAL A 22 -4.88 -12.45 -14.83
CA VAL A 22 -5.68 -12.21 -13.62
C VAL A 22 -6.61 -11.04 -13.93
N PRO A 23 -7.94 -11.23 -13.79
CA PRO A 23 -8.86 -10.18 -14.19
C PRO A 23 -8.58 -8.94 -13.34
N ILE A 24 -8.46 -7.78 -13.98
CA ILE A 24 -8.15 -6.49 -13.33
C ILE A 24 -9.12 -6.22 -12.17
N GLN A 25 -10.38 -6.59 -12.35
CA GLN A 25 -11.42 -6.52 -11.33
C GLN A 25 -11.09 -7.32 -10.07
N LYS A 26 -10.43 -8.48 -10.21
CA LYS A 26 -9.98 -9.30 -9.07
C LYS A 26 -8.85 -8.63 -8.33
N VAL A 27 -7.83 -8.13 -9.03
CA VAL A 27 -6.71 -7.38 -8.40
C VAL A 27 -7.24 -6.16 -7.65
N GLN A 28 -8.14 -5.39 -8.26
CA GLN A 28 -8.78 -4.23 -7.61
C GLN A 28 -9.62 -4.65 -6.39
N SER A 29 -10.38 -5.75 -6.48
CA SER A 29 -11.16 -6.28 -5.35
C SER A 29 -10.26 -6.74 -4.20
N ASP A 30 -9.15 -7.42 -4.51
CA ASP A 30 -8.20 -7.90 -3.51
C ASP A 30 -7.47 -6.73 -2.84
N THR A 31 -7.11 -5.71 -3.61
CA THR A 31 -6.56 -4.44 -3.10
C THR A 31 -7.51 -3.80 -2.09
N LYS A 32 -8.80 -3.66 -2.45
CA LYS A 32 -9.83 -3.08 -1.55
C LYS A 32 -10.05 -3.94 -0.30
N THR A 33 -10.01 -5.27 -0.45
CA THR A 33 -10.19 -6.21 0.67
C THR A 33 -9.03 -6.11 1.65
N LEU A 34 -7.80 -6.02 1.16
CA LEU A 34 -6.61 -5.85 1.99
C LEU A 34 -6.63 -4.50 2.72
N ILE A 35 -6.96 -3.40 2.03
CA ILE A 35 -7.13 -2.07 2.66
C ILE A 35 -8.12 -2.15 3.83
N LYS A 36 -9.30 -2.73 3.62
CA LYS A 36 -10.31 -2.91 4.67
C LYS A 36 -9.77 -3.73 5.85
N THR A 37 -8.99 -4.77 5.56
CA THR A 37 -8.39 -5.64 6.57
C THR A 37 -7.40 -4.86 7.45
N ILE A 38 -6.54 -4.05 6.83
CA ILE A 38 -5.58 -3.19 7.54
C ILE A 38 -6.32 -2.15 8.40
N VAL A 39 -7.34 -1.49 7.86
CA VAL A 39 -8.15 -0.50 8.59
C VAL A 39 -8.81 -1.13 9.82
N THR A 40 -9.38 -2.33 9.69
CA THR A 40 -9.96 -3.07 10.82
C THR A 40 -8.90 -3.40 11.86
N ARG A 41 -7.71 -3.86 11.44
CA ARG A 41 -6.60 -4.13 12.37
C ARG A 41 -6.16 -2.89 13.15
N ILE A 42 -6.10 -1.73 12.50
CA ILE A 42 -5.79 -0.45 13.17
C ILE A 42 -6.87 -0.08 14.18
N ASN A 43 -8.15 -0.29 13.85
CA ASN A 43 -9.25 -0.07 14.80
C ASN A 43 -9.15 -0.98 16.01
N ASP A 44 -8.83 -2.27 15.83
CA ASP A 44 -8.69 -3.22 16.94
C ASP A 44 -7.55 -2.81 17.91
N ILE A 45 -6.46 -2.25 17.39
CA ILE A 45 -5.38 -1.67 18.20
C ILE A 45 -5.89 -0.45 18.99
N SER A 46 -6.62 0.44 18.32
CA SER A 46 -7.16 1.66 18.94
C SER A 46 -8.25 1.38 19.99
N HIS A 47 -9.00 0.28 19.85
CA HIS A 47 -9.99 -0.14 20.84
C HIS A 47 -9.37 -0.81 22.06
N THR A 48 -8.25 -1.51 21.88
CA THR A 48 -7.51 -2.14 22.99
C THR A 48 -6.62 -1.14 23.74
N GLN A 49 -6.20 -0.07 23.07
CA GLN A 49 -5.41 1.03 23.63
C GLN A 49 -6.32 2.25 23.78
N SER A 50 -6.89 2.47 24.97
CA SER A 50 -7.77 3.61 25.24
C SER A 50 -7.02 4.95 25.09
N VAL A 51 -6.93 5.49 23.89
CA VAL A 51 -6.23 6.74 23.62
C VAL A 51 -7.18 7.75 22.99
N SER A 52 -7.29 8.91 23.63
CA SER A 52 -8.11 10.02 23.19
C SER A 52 -7.55 10.61 21.89
N SER A 53 -8.34 10.57 20.82
CA SER A 53 -8.00 11.03 19.46
C SER A 53 -7.82 12.54 19.30
N LYS A 54 -7.82 13.32 20.39
CA LYS A 54 -7.80 14.79 20.38
C LYS A 54 -6.43 15.44 20.64
N GLN A 55 -5.36 14.66 20.74
CA GLN A 55 -4.04 15.25 21.04
C GLN A 55 -3.39 15.78 19.76
N ARG A 56 -3.39 17.11 19.60
CA ARG A 56 -2.66 17.80 18.53
C ARG A 56 -1.17 17.78 18.88
N VAL A 57 -0.45 16.76 18.42
CA VAL A 57 0.99 16.61 18.63
C VAL A 57 1.74 17.43 17.57
N THR A 58 2.49 18.44 18.00
CA THR A 58 3.41 19.22 17.17
C THR A 58 4.72 18.44 16.94
N GLY A 59 5.34 18.54 15.76
CA GLY A 59 6.61 17.86 15.43
C GLY A 59 6.47 16.55 14.65
N LEU A 60 5.26 16.15 14.29
CA LEU A 60 4.98 14.97 13.46
C LEU A 60 4.62 15.34 12.01
N ASP A 61 5.18 16.44 11.50
CA ASP A 61 4.88 16.96 10.16
C ASP A 61 5.43 16.05 9.04
N PHE A 62 6.36 15.15 9.38
CA PHE A 62 6.90 14.13 8.47
C PHE A 62 5.91 13.00 8.16
N ILE A 63 4.88 12.78 8.99
CA ILE A 63 3.90 11.72 8.73
C ILE A 63 2.94 12.21 7.63
N PRO A 64 2.84 11.52 6.48
CA PRO A 64 2.01 11.97 5.38
C PRO A 64 0.57 12.31 5.82
N GLY A 65 0.07 13.45 5.34
CA GLY A 65 -1.32 13.87 5.58
C GLY A 65 -2.30 13.19 4.61
N LEU A 66 -3.58 13.51 4.77
CA LEU A 66 -4.62 13.13 3.80
C LEU A 66 -4.41 13.87 2.48
N HIS A 67 -4.60 13.19 1.36
CA HIS A 67 -4.37 13.74 0.03
C HIS A 67 -5.64 13.53 -0.82
N PRO A 68 -6.32 14.62 -1.25
CA PRO A 68 -7.65 14.51 -1.84
C PRO A 68 -7.67 13.89 -3.25
N VAL A 69 -6.52 13.81 -3.93
CA VAL A 69 -6.36 13.16 -5.23
C VAL A 69 -5.09 12.33 -5.19
N LEU A 70 -5.20 11.03 -5.47
CA LEU A 70 -4.11 10.07 -5.40
C LEU A 70 -4.02 9.27 -6.70
N THR A 71 -2.89 9.37 -7.41
CA THR A 71 -2.54 8.41 -8.45
C THR A 71 -1.96 7.14 -7.82
N LEU A 72 -1.91 6.03 -8.57
CA LEU A 72 -1.30 4.78 -8.07
C LEU A 72 0.15 4.97 -7.63
N SER A 73 0.92 5.86 -8.28
CA SER A 73 2.29 6.19 -7.86
C SER A 73 2.32 6.93 -6.52
N GLN A 74 1.41 7.88 -6.31
CA GLN A 74 1.31 8.60 -5.04
C GLN A 74 0.85 7.68 -3.90
N MET A 75 -0.02 6.72 -4.20
CA MET A 75 -0.41 5.68 -3.24
C MET A 75 0.80 4.84 -2.83
N ASP A 76 1.57 4.32 -3.80
CA ASP A 76 2.76 3.51 -3.52
C ASP A 76 3.80 4.28 -2.68
N GLN A 77 4.07 5.53 -3.05
CA GLN A 77 4.98 6.41 -2.32
C GLN A 77 4.52 6.64 -0.88
N THR A 78 3.23 6.89 -0.68
CA THR A 78 2.65 7.09 0.66
C THR A 78 2.82 5.84 1.51
N LEU A 79 2.54 4.66 0.95
CA LEU A 79 2.72 3.38 1.65
C LEU A 79 4.18 3.10 1.99
N ALA A 80 5.11 3.42 1.09
CA ALA A 80 6.55 3.27 1.34
C ALA A 80 7.02 4.12 2.53
N ILE A 81 6.55 5.36 2.64
CA ILE A 81 6.87 6.24 3.79
C ILE A 81 6.30 5.64 5.08
N TYR A 82 5.05 5.17 5.08
CA TYR A 82 4.49 4.51 6.26
C TYR A 82 5.26 3.25 6.65
N GLN A 83 5.69 2.40 5.70
CA GLN A 83 6.53 1.24 6.01
C GLN A 83 7.81 1.64 6.74
N GLN A 84 8.47 2.71 6.32
CA GLN A 84 9.66 3.21 7.00
C GLN A 84 9.37 3.70 8.43
N ILE A 85 8.28 4.43 8.63
CA ILE A 85 7.87 4.88 9.97
C ILE A 85 7.59 3.66 10.86
N LEU A 86 6.83 2.69 10.34
CA LEU A 86 6.40 1.50 11.07
C LEU A 86 7.56 0.56 11.44
N ILE A 87 8.57 0.39 10.58
CA ILE A 87 9.77 -0.42 10.88
C ILE A 87 10.52 0.10 12.13
N ASN A 88 10.45 1.40 12.41
CA ASN A 88 11.11 2.01 13.56
C ASN A 88 10.24 2.04 14.83
N LEU A 89 9.02 1.50 14.79
CA LEU A 89 8.11 1.44 15.93
C LEU A 89 8.04 0.01 16.49
N PRO A 90 8.49 -0.23 17.74
CA PRO A 90 8.58 -1.58 18.29
C PRO A 90 7.23 -2.08 18.83
N SER A 91 6.35 -2.58 17.96
CA SER A 91 5.10 -3.25 18.38
C SER A 91 4.74 -4.45 17.49
N ARG A 92 4.23 -5.55 18.09
CA ARG A 92 3.84 -6.77 17.35
C ARG A 92 2.77 -6.48 16.30
N ASN A 93 1.85 -5.57 16.61
CA ASN A 93 0.77 -5.20 15.72
C ASN A 93 1.28 -4.37 14.54
N VAL A 94 2.27 -3.50 14.79
CA VAL A 94 2.93 -2.70 13.76
C VAL A 94 3.69 -3.57 12.74
N ILE A 95 4.37 -4.64 13.19
CA ILE A 95 5.05 -5.59 12.29
C ILE A 95 4.05 -6.20 11.30
N GLN A 96 2.89 -6.64 11.79
CA GLN A 96 1.87 -7.23 10.92
C GLN A 96 1.27 -6.21 9.95
N ILE A 97 1.05 -4.97 10.40
CA ILE A 97 0.59 -3.89 9.51
C ILE A 97 1.64 -3.59 8.43
N SER A 98 2.92 -3.54 8.79
CA SER A 98 4.01 -3.32 7.83
C SER A 98 4.04 -4.37 6.71
N ASN A 99 3.84 -5.65 7.05
CA ASN A 99 3.76 -6.73 6.07
C ASN A 99 2.51 -6.59 5.18
N ASP A 100 1.37 -6.21 5.75
CA ASP A 100 0.17 -5.96 4.95
C ASP A 100 0.35 -4.76 4.01
N LEU A 101 1.10 -3.73 4.42
CA LEU A 101 1.44 -2.60 3.54
C LEU A 101 2.31 -3.06 2.35
N GLU A 102 3.24 -3.99 2.56
CA GLU A 102 4.06 -4.56 1.49
C GLU A 102 3.18 -5.30 0.47
N ASN A 103 2.32 -6.19 0.95
CA ASN A 103 1.34 -6.88 0.11
C ASN A 103 0.42 -5.91 -0.63
N LEU A 104 0.06 -4.78 -0.01
CA LEU A 104 -0.77 -3.76 -0.65
C LEU A 104 -0.01 -3.04 -1.77
N ARG A 105 1.28 -2.74 -1.59
CA ARG A 105 2.13 -2.18 -2.64
C ARG A 105 2.28 -3.13 -3.81
N ASP A 106 2.47 -4.42 -3.56
CA ASP A 106 2.49 -5.44 -4.62
C ASP A 106 1.20 -5.44 -5.45
N LEU A 107 0.04 -5.35 -4.79
CA LEU A 107 -1.25 -5.24 -5.46
C LEU A 107 -1.38 -3.94 -6.27
N LEU A 108 -0.85 -2.81 -5.79
CA LEU A 108 -0.81 -1.55 -6.55
C LEU A 108 0.08 -1.67 -7.80
N HIS A 109 1.25 -2.33 -7.68
CA HIS A 109 2.12 -2.61 -8.81
C HIS A 109 1.45 -3.52 -9.84
N LEU A 110 0.75 -4.57 -9.41
CA LEU A 110 -0.06 -5.42 -10.28
C LEU A 110 -1.19 -4.65 -10.97
N LEU A 111 -1.86 -3.76 -10.23
CA LEU A 111 -2.91 -2.91 -10.79
C LEU A 111 -2.36 -1.93 -11.82
N ALA A 112 -1.21 -1.30 -11.54
CA ALA A 112 -0.52 -0.42 -12.49
C ALA A 112 -0.06 -1.17 -13.74
N PHE A 113 0.52 -2.37 -13.58
CA PHE A 113 0.91 -3.24 -14.69
C PHE A 113 -0.29 -3.57 -15.59
N SER A 114 -1.44 -3.88 -14.98
CA SER A 114 -2.68 -4.14 -15.73
C SER A 114 -3.21 -2.92 -16.52
N LYS A 115 -2.85 -1.71 -16.09
CA LYS A 115 -3.13 -0.44 -16.79
C LYS A 115 -2.02 -0.04 -17.77
N SER A 116 -1.01 -0.87 -17.99
CA SER A 116 0.19 -0.56 -18.78
C SER A 116 0.97 0.65 -18.26
N CYS A 117 0.97 0.83 -16.94
CA CYS A 117 1.72 1.87 -16.25
C CYS A 117 2.95 1.31 -15.54
N HIS A 118 3.97 2.14 -15.42
CA HIS A 118 5.12 1.88 -14.55
C HIS A 118 5.03 2.79 -13.33
N LEU A 119 5.08 2.21 -12.13
CA LEU A 119 5.21 3.01 -10.91
C LEU A 119 6.71 3.30 -10.69
N PRO A 120 7.12 4.57 -10.55
CA PRO A 120 8.47 4.91 -10.14
C PRO A 120 8.85 4.14 -8.87
N LEU A 121 10.12 3.77 -8.74
CA LEU A 121 10.60 3.22 -7.47
C LEU A 121 10.33 4.25 -6.38
N ALA A 122 9.47 3.93 -5.43
CA ALA A 122 9.24 4.80 -4.29
C ALA A 122 10.56 5.00 -3.54
N SER A 123 11.07 6.23 -3.57
CA SER A 123 12.16 6.62 -2.68
C SER A 123 11.56 6.82 -1.32
N GLY A 124 11.84 5.91 -0.39
CA GLY A 124 11.58 6.20 1.01
C GLY A 124 12.25 7.53 1.42
N LEU A 125 11.73 8.17 2.48
CA LEU A 125 12.23 9.45 2.98
C LEU A 125 13.77 9.41 3.10
N GLU A 126 14.50 10.18 2.29
CA GLU A 126 15.97 10.30 2.35
C GLU A 126 16.44 10.88 3.71
N THR A 127 15.52 11.36 4.53
CA THR A 127 15.73 12.09 5.80
C THR A 127 15.38 11.27 7.04
N LEU A 128 15.70 9.97 7.02
CA LEU A 128 15.49 9.06 8.16
C LEU A 128 16.35 9.40 9.39
N GLU A 129 17.46 10.13 9.19
CA GLU A 129 18.31 10.64 10.28
C GLU A 129 17.55 11.62 11.20
N SER A 130 16.53 12.31 10.69
CA SER A 130 15.66 13.20 11.49
C SER A 130 14.50 12.51 12.21
N LEU A 131 14.17 11.28 11.80
CA LEU A 131 13.08 10.48 12.38
C LEU A 131 13.46 9.90 13.74
N GLY A 132 14.73 9.50 13.92
CA GLY A 132 15.26 8.93 15.16
C GLY A 132 15.07 9.86 16.36
N ASP A 133 15.50 11.11 16.25
CA ASP A 133 15.43 12.10 17.33
C ASP A 133 13.98 12.42 17.76
N VAL A 134 13.02 12.36 16.83
CA VAL A 134 11.58 12.62 17.11
C VAL A 134 10.87 11.38 17.64
N LEU A 135 11.25 10.19 17.17
CA LEU A 135 10.75 8.91 17.67
C LEU A 135 11.19 8.66 19.12
N GLU A 136 12.41 9.05 19.49
CA GLU A 136 12.95 8.88 20.85
C GLU A 136 12.17 9.66 21.92
N ALA A 137 11.59 10.82 21.58
CA ALA A 137 10.90 11.66 22.56
C ALA A 137 9.59 11.05 23.10
N SER A 138 8.89 10.21 22.30
CA SER A 138 7.66 9.53 22.73
C SER A 138 7.17 8.51 21.67
N LEU A 139 7.75 7.31 21.66
CA LEU A 139 7.38 6.21 20.75
C LEU A 139 5.88 5.89 20.73
N TYR A 140 5.22 5.88 21.90
CA TYR A 140 3.79 5.58 22.00
C TYR A 140 2.89 6.62 21.32
N SER A 141 3.19 7.91 21.52
CA SER A 141 2.47 8.99 20.82
C SER A 141 2.71 8.96 19.32
N THR A 142 3.89 8.56 18.87
CA THR A 142 4.22 8.47 17.44
C THR A 142 3.50 7.29 16.78
N GLU A 143 3.44 6.13 17.45
CA GLU A 143 2.68 4.96 16.95
C GLU A 143 1.20 5.31 16.74
N VAL A 144 0.54 5.89 17.75
CA VAL A 144 -0.89 6.23 17.65
C VAL A 144 -1.16 7.22 16.52
N VAL A 145 -0.35 8.27 16.39
CA VAL A 145 -0.53 9.27 15.32
C VAL A 145 -0.23 8.67 13.95
N ALA A 146 0.83 7.88 13.81
CA ALA A 146 1.16 7.22 12.55
C ALA A 146 0.05 6.27 12.09
N LEU A 147 -0.47 5.44 13.00
CA LEU A 147 -1.58 4.52 12.70
C LEU A 147 -2.87 5.27 12.36
N SER A 148 -3.18 6.35 13.08
CA SER A 148 -4.36 7.17 12.81
C SER A 148 -4.28 7.85 11.43
N ARG A 149 -3.13 8.42 11.06
CA ARG A 149 -2.95 9.02 9.73
C ARG A 149 -2.94 7.97 8.63
N LEU A 150 -2.29 6.82 8.85
CA LEU A 150 -2.30 5.68 7.92
C LEU A 150 -3.73 5.21 7.64
N GLN A 151 -4.56 5.07 8.68
CA GLN A 151 -5.95 4.71 8.52
C GLN A 151 -6.69 5.68 7.60
N GLY A 152 -6.51 6.98 7.80
CA GLY A 152 -7.13 7.99 6.94
C GLY A 152 -6.63 7.91 5.49
N SER A 153 -5.31 7.76 5.28
CA SER A 153 -4.74 7.57 3.94
C SER A 153 -5.28 6.32 3.26
N LEU A 154 -5.46 5.21 4.00
CA LEU A 154 -6.04 3.97 3.48
C LEU A 154 -7.51 4.14 3.08
N GLN A 155 -8.28 4.93 3.83
CA GLN A 155 -9.66 5.26 3.47
C GLN A 155 -9.73 6.11 2.19
N ASP A 156 -8.85 7.10 2.06
CA ASP A 156 -8.73 7.90 0.83
C ASP A 156 -8.35 7.02 -0.37
N MET A 157 -7.39 6.12 -0.21
CA MET A 157 -7.01 5.15 -1.26
C MET A 157 -8.19 4.27 -1.64
N LEU A 158 -8.96 3.76 -0.67
CA LEU A 158 -10.13 2.93 -0.93
C LEU A 158 -11.14 3.66 -1.81
N TRP A 159 -11.45 4.91 -1.48
CA TRP A 159 -12.33 5.77 -2.26
C TRP A 159 -11.78 6.03 -3.66
N GLN A 160 -10.51 6.38 -3.77
CA GLN A 160 -9.88 6.66 -5.07
C GLN A 160 -9.86 5.43 -5.97
N LEU A 161 -9.69 4.23 -5.42
CA LEU A 161 -9.80 2.97 -6.16
C LEU A 161 -11.21 2.72 -6.72
N ASP A 162 -12.27 3.28 -6.15
CA ASP A 162 -13.62 3.25 -6.76
C ASP A 162 -13.70 4.16 -7.99
N LEU A 163 -12.94 5.26 -8.00
CA LEU A 163 -12.88 6.23 -9.09
C LEU A 163 -11.92 5.82 -10.22
N SER A 164 -11.26 4.67 -10.12
CA SER A 164 -10.27 4.18 -11.08
C SER A 164 -9.14 5.19 -11.33
N PRO A 165 -8.23 5.38 -10.34
CA PRO A 165 -7.28 6.48 -10.35
C PRO A 165 -6.25 6.31 -11.47
N GLY A 166 -5.67 7.43 -11.91
CA GLY A 166 -4.53 7.42 -12.83
C GLY A 166 -3.29 6.76 -12.23
N CYS A 167 -2.28 6.64 -13.06
CA CYS A 167 -0.90 6.40 -12.66
C CYS A 167 -0.23 7.78 -12.54
#